data_AF-A0A2V8UD32-F1
#
_entry.id   AF-A0A2V8UD32-F1
#
_cell.length_a   1.000
_cell.length_b   1.000
_cell.length_c   1.000
_cell.angle_alpha   90.00
_cell.angle_beta   90.00
_cell.angle_gamma   90.00
#
_symmetry.space_group_name_H-M   'P 1'
#
loop_
_entity.id
_entity.type
_entity.pdbx_description
1 polymer ?
#
loop_
_entity_poly.entity_id
_entity_poly.type
_entity_poly.pdbx_seq_one_letter_code
_entity_poly.pdbx_strand_id
1 'polypeptide(L)'
;MIAARRLQRQFADGFLAEAVEDLWEPWMRRADRALKDDALLLIVQQELAQRCKKSKTRGRKATPPEVVLRKLLLKHVRDWSS
;
A
#
# COMPACT_ATOMS: atom_id res chain seq x y z
N MET A 1 -8.11 -12.65 -8.84
CA MET A 1 -6.71 -12.62 -8.36
C MET A 1 -6.41 -11.30 -7.68
N ILE A 2 -5.89 -11.36 -6.45
CA ILE A 2 -5.35 -10.18 -5.76
C ILE A 2 -3.85 -10.18 -6.05
N ALA A 3 -3.37 -9.21 -6.82
CA ALA A 3 -1.93 -9.03 -6.95
C ALA A 3 -1.40 -8.53 -5.59
N ALA A 4 -0.32 -9.14 -5.09
CA ALA A 4 0.32 -8.69 -3.84
C ALA A 4 0.82 -7.24 -3.97
N ARG A 5 1.26 -6.88 -5.18
CA ARG A 5 1.77 -5.55 -5.51
C ARG A 5 1.05 -4.95 -6.72
N ARG A 6 0.72 -3.67 -6.62
CA ARG A 6 0.47 -2.83 -7.79
C ARG A 6 1.85 -2.49 -8.34
N LEU A 7 2.10 -2.78 -9.61
CA LEU A 7 3.24 -2.18 -10.29
C LEU A 7 2.96 -0.67 -10.33
N GLN A 8 3.51 0.06 -9.37
CA GLN A 8 3.47 1.50 -9.36
C GLN A 8 4.23 1.90 -10.63
N ARG A 9 3.50 2.30 -11.69
CA ARG A 9 4.13 2.87 -12.87
C ARG A 9 4.96 4.02 -12.36
N GLN A 10 6.28 3.90 -12.51
CA GLN A 10 7.30 4.88 -12.16
C GLN A 10 6.79 6.25 -12.62
N PHE A 11 6.20 6.99 -11.70
CA PHE A 11 5.63 8.29 -12.01
C PHE A 11 6.82 9.23 -11.96
N ALA A 12 7.42 9.41 -13.14
CA ALA A 12 8.63 10.18 -13.43
C ALA A 12 9.85 9.82 -12.55
N ASP A 13 10.45 8.66 -12.82
CA ASP A 13 11.77 8.34 -12.25
C ASP A 13 12.81 9.38 -12.73
N GLY A 14 13.44 10.07 -11.78
CA GLY A 14 14.47 11.08 -11.99
C GLY A 14 14.02 12.50 -11.65
N PHE A 15 13.02 13.03 -12.35
CA PHE A 15 12.64 14.45 -12.27
C PHE A 15 11.86 14.83 -11.00
N LEU A 16 11.02 13.93 -10.48
CA LEU A 16 10.25 14.21 -9.25
C LEU A 16 11.04 13.90 -7.98
N ALA A 17 11.99 12.97 -8.02
CA ALA A 17 12.68 12.49 -6.82
C ALA A 17 13.40 13.62 -6.07
N GLU A 18 14.11 14.48 -6.80
CA GLU A 18 14.80 15.65 -6.23
C GLU A 18 13.81 16.69 -5.68
N ALA A 19 12.72 16.97 -6.41
CA ALA A 19 11.73 17.96 -6.01
C ALA A 19 10.86 17.55 -4.81
N VAL A 20 10.74 16.25 -4.51
CA VAL A 20 9.97 15.76 -3.37
C VAL A 20 10.82 15.26 -2.21
N GLU A 21 12.16 15.24 -2.31
CA GLU A 21 13.01 14.70 -1.25
C GLU A 21 12.80 15.43 0.09
N ASP A 22 12.64 16.75 0.07
CA ASP A 22 12.37 17.57 1.26
C ASP A 22 10.96 17.37 1.84
N LEU A 23 10.04 16.76 1.10
CA LEU A 23 8.69 16.43 1.58
C LEU A 23 8.65 15.12 2.39
N TRP A 24 9.75 14.37 2.42
CA TRP A 24 9.81 13.11 3.16
C TRP A 24 9.92 13.37 4.66
N GLU A 25 8.89 12.97 5.39
CA GLU A 25 8.99 12.89 6.84
C GLU A 25 9.76 11.62 7.26
N PRO A 26 10.50 11.64 8.40
CA PRO A 26 11.36 10.52 8.81
C PRO A 26 10.66 9.16 8.91
N TRP A 27 9.36 9.14 9.20
CA TRP A 27 8.56 7.92 9.31
C TRP A 27 8.25 7.28 7.95
N MET A 28 8.20 8.07 6.86
CA MET A 28 7.79 7.60 5.53
C MET A 28 8.76 6.55 4.97
N ARG A 29 10.08 6.73 5.16
CA ARG A 29 11.10 5.74 4.75
C ARG A 29 10.98 4.42 5.52
N ARG A 30 10.63 4.49 6.81
CA ARG A 30 10.43 3.31 7.65
C ARG A 30 9.16 2.56 7.24
N ALA A 31 8.09 3.30 6.94
CA ALA A 31 6.86 2.76 6.42
C ALA A 31 7.05 2.03 5.08
N ASP A 32 7.74 2.65 4.12
CA ASP A 32 8.00 2.02 2.83
C ASP A 32 8.90 0.78 2.96
N ARG A 33 9.82 0.75 3.92
CA ARG A 33 10.58 -0.47 4.23
C ARG A 33 9.68 -1.58 4.76
N ALA A 34 8.77 -1.27 5.69
CA ALA A 34 7.82 -2.23 6.23
C ALA A 34 6.86 -2.76 5.15
N LEU A 35 6.42 -1.90 4.22
CA LEU A 35 5.54 -2.28 3.11
C LEU A 35 6.20 -3.18 2.05
N LYS A 36 7.53 -3.35 2.09
CA LYS A 36 8.28 -4.29 1.26
C LYS A 36 8.31 -5.72 1.84
N ASP A 37 7.82 -5.91 3.06
CA ASP A 37 7.73 -7.22 3.69
C ASP A 37 6.57 -8.04 3.08
N ASP A 38 6.91 -9.04 2.28
CA ASP A 38 5.93 -9.89 1.60
C ASP A 38 5.12 -10.76 2.56
N ALA A 39 5.67 -11.15 3.71
CA ALA A 39 4.93 -11.92 4.72
C ALA A 39 3.83 -11.06 5.34
N LEU A 40 4.14 -9.79 5.65
CA LEU A 40 3.14 -8.81 6.09
C LEU A 40 2.04 -8.62 5.05
N LEU A 41 2.40 -8.44 3.78
CA LEU A 41 1.42 -8.28 2.70
C LEU A 41 0.53 -9.52 2.52
N LEU A 42 1.09 -10.72 2.70
CA LEU A 42 0.35 -11.97 2.60
C LEU A 42 -0.67 -12.13 3.73
N ILE A 43 -0.30 -11.81 4.98
CA ILE A 43 -1.21 -11.83 6.13
C ILE A 43 -2.39 -10.89 5.87
N VAL A 44 -2.12 -9.65 5.45
CA VAL A 44 -3.17 -8.68 5.16
C VAL A 44 -4.04 -9.13 3.98
N GLN A 45 -3.45 -9.74 2.96
CA GLN A 45 -4.21 -10.33 1.84
C GLN A 45 -5.19 -11.40 2.33
N GLN A 46 -4.74 -12.31 3.20
CA GLN A 46 -5.57 -13.38 3.75
C GLN A 46 -6.75 -12.80 4.55
N GLU A 47 -6.49 -11.83 5.41
CA GLU A 47 -7.51 -11.14 6.21
C GLU A 47 -8.52 -10.39 5.33
N LEU A 48 -8.06 -9.65 4.31
CA LEU A 48 -8.94 -8.98 3.35
C LEU A 48 -9.78 -9.98 2.55
N ALA A 49 -9.21 -11.14 2.20
CA ALA A 49 -9.92 -12.19 1.49
C ALA A 49 -11.02 -12.85 2.34
N GLN A 50 -10.87 -12.91 3.67
CA GLN A 50 -11.91 -13.38 4.58
C GLN A 50 -13.10 -12.42 4.66
N ARG A 51 -12.83 -11.10 4.70
CA ARG A 51 -13.86 -10.05 4.79
C ARG A 51 -14.71 -9.95 3.52
N CYS A 52 -14.09 -10.16 2.35
CA CYS A 52 -14.76 -10.02 1.06
C CYS A 52 -14.94 -11.38 0.35
N LYS A 53 -15.87 -12.21 0.82
CA LYS A 53 -16.17 -13.57 0.28
C LYS A 53 -16.36 -13.64 -1.24
N LYS A 54 -16.84 -12.55 -1.89
CA LYS A 54 -17.08 -12.47 -3.35
C LYS A 54 -15.87 -11.96 -4.18
N SER A 55 -14.74 -11.62 -3.55
CA SER A 55 -13.55 -11.09 -4.23
C SER A 55 -12.77 -12.13 -5.05
N LYS A 56 -13.06 -13.42 -4.87
CA LYS A 56 -12.33 -14.51 -5.54
C LYS A 56 -12.86 -14.84 -6.95
N THR A 57 -14.07 -14.39 -7.33
CA THR A 57 -14.81 -14.92 -8.50
C THR A 57 -15.20 -13.92 -9.60
N ARG A 58 -14.95 -12.61 -9.47
CA ARG A 58 -15.25 -11.61 -10.52
C ARG A 58 -13.99 -10.90 -11.01
N GLY A 59 -13.88 -10.72 -12.33
CA GLY A 59 -12.64 -10.38 -13.07
C GLY A 59 -11.93 -9.05 -12.75
N ARG A 60 -12.45 -8.19 -11.85
CA ARG A 60 -11.75 -6.96 -11.45
C ARG A 60 -10.75 -7.30 -10.33
N LYS A 61 -9.46 -6.99 -10.57
CA LYS A 61 -8.40 -7.13 -9.55
C LYS A 61 -8.79 -6.32 -8.30
N ALA A 62 -8.78 -6.96 -7.14
CA ALA A 62 -9.00 -6.28 -5.87
C ALA A 62 -7.84 -5.31 -5.58
N THR A 63 -8.09 -4.33 -4.72
CA THR A 63 -7.04 -3.41 -4.25
C THR A 63 -5.91 -4.20 -3.60
N PRO A 64 -4.65 -4.01 -4.03
CA PRO A 64 -3.51 -4.69 -3.43
C PRO A 64 -3.37 -4.37 -1.93
N PRO A 65 -2.95 -5.34 -1.10
CA PRO A 65 -2.78 -5.16 0.35
C PRO A 65 -1.89 -3.96 0.70
N GLU A 66 -0.83 -3.72 -0.07
CA GLU A 66 0.09 -2.59 0.13
C GLU A 66 -0.62 -1.23 0.05
N VAL A 67 -1.62 -1.08 -0.82
CA VAL A 67 -2.35 0.19 -1.01
C VAL A 67 -3.29 0.41 0.16
N VAL A 68 -3.90 -0.67 0.65
CA VAL A 68 -4.75 -0.62 1.84
C VAL A 68 -3.93 -0.22 3.06
N LEU A 69 -2.76 -0.85 3.26
CA LEU A 69 -1.86 -0.51 4.36
C LEU A 69 -1.36 0.94 4.27
N ARG A 70 -0.95 1.42 3.09
CA ARG A 70 -0.56 2.83 2.89
C ARG A 70 -1.68 3.79 3.30
N LYS A 71 -2.91 3.50 2.89
CA LYS A 71 -4.07 4.33 3.25
C LYS A 71 -4.33 4.34 4.75
N LEU A 72 -4.27 3.17 5.40
CA LEU A 72 -4.47 3.04 6.85
C LEU A 72 -3.38 3.77 7.65
N LEU A 73 -2.13 3.65 7.20
CA LEU A 73 -1.02 4.35 7.82
C LEU A 73 -1.18 5.88 7.73
N LEU A 74 -1.54 6.41 6.56
CA LEU A 74 -1.82 7.84 6.40
C LEU A 74 -2.96 8.29 7.31
N LYS A 75 -4.02 7.49 7.41
CA LYS A 75 -5.15 7.77 8.30
C LYS A 75 -4.73 7.82 9.77
N HIS A 76 -3.79 6.96 10.16
CA HIS A 76 -3.25 6.90 11.52
C HIS A 76 -2.32 8.07 11.82
N VAL A 77 -1.33 8.33 10.96
CA VAL A 77 -0.32 9.39 11.19
C VAL A 77 -0.93 10.79 11.14
N ARG A 78 -2.00 10.97 10.37
CA ARG A 78 -2.68 12.27 10.24
C ARG A 78 -3.90 12.43 11.14
N ASP A 79 -4.15 11.49 12.04
CA ASP A 79 -5.31 11.48 12.95
C ASP A 79 -6.67 11.68 12.26
N TRP A 80 -6.77 11.27 10.98
CA TRP A 80 -8.00 11.35 10.16
C TRP A 80 -9.11 10.40 10.63
N SER A 81 -8.94 9.77 11.80
CA SER A 81 -9.90 8.86 12.41
C SER A 81 -10.58 9.46 13.65
N SER A 82 -10.45 10.77 13.86
CA SER A 82 -11.19 11.50 14.88
C SER A 82 -12.67 11.59 14.54
#